data_AF-A0A931SZ90-F1
#
_entry.id   AF-A0A931SZ90-F1
#
_cell.length_a   1.000
_cell.length_b   1.000
_cell.length_c   1.000
_cell.angle_alpha   90.00
_cell.angle_beta   90.00
_cell.angle_gamma   90.00
#
_symmetry.space_group_name_H-M   'P 1'
#
loop_
_entity.id
_entity.type
_entity.pdbx_description
1 polymer ?
#
loop_
_entity_poly.entity_id
_entity_poly.type
_entity_poly.pdbx_seq_one_letter_code
_entity_poly.pdbx_strand_id
1 'polypeptide(L)'
;MKVSITESEMGCDQCFSVTWCTEPPNDEVDEFKKLINGWFLVGMHGLFGGHLHYLDDPKMDGMVTRWSVDMGSADYDEAVEALKTIIEDFNTSDAVDVPGWVEIESLQIGEE
;
A
#
# COMPACT_ATOMS: atom_id res chain seq x y z
N MET A 1 7.67 -12.63 9.37
CA MET A 1 7.51 -11.68 8.27
C MET A 1 6.29 -12.11 7.45
N LYS A 2 5.19 -11.35 7.51
CA LYS A 2 3.92 -11.67 6.83
C LYS A 2 3.83 -11.09 5.41
N VAL A 3 4.61 -10.06 5.10
CA VAL A 3 4.59 -9.29 3.84
C VAL A 3 6.00 -9.18 3.24
N SER A 4 6.13 -9.29 1.92
CA SER A 4 7.36 -9.10 1.14
C SER A 4 7.12 -8.19 -0.07
N ILE A 5 8.13 -7.38 -0.42
CA ILE A 5 8.16 -6.60 -1.66
C ILE A 5 9.06 -7.33 -2.65
N THR A 6 8.57 -7.56 -3.86
CA THR A 6 9.29 -8.24 -4.93
C THR A 6 9.23 -7.41 -6.21
N GLU A 7 10.38 -7.09 -6.79
CA GLU A 7 10.47 -6.48 -8.12
C GLU A 7 9.70 -7.32 -9.14
N SER A 8 8.97 -6.64 -10.01
CA SER A 8 8.14 -7.30 -11.03
C SER A 8 8.97 -7.56 -12.27
N GLU A 9 8.99 -8.81 -12.76
CA GLU A 9 9.61 -9.17 -14.05
C GLU A 9 8.82 -8.65 -15.28
N MET A 10 7.77 -7.84 -15.07
CA MET A 10 6.76 -7.47 -16.08
C MET A 10 7.21 -6.45 -17.15
N GLY A 11 8.51 -6.21 -17.33
CA GLY A 11 9.01 -5.41 -18.46
C GLY A 11 8.73 -3.91 -18.37
N CYS A 12 8.40 -3.40 -17.18
CA CYS A 12 8.48 -1.98 -16.83
C CYS A 12 9.61 -1.79 -15.81
N ASP A 13 10.49 -0.81 -16.06
CA ASP A 13 11.74 -0.60 -15.30
C ASP A 13 11.50 -0.23 -13.82
N GLN A 14 10.27 0.11 -13.43
CA GLN A 14 9.92 0.56 -12.08
C GLN A 14 8.60 -0.04 -11.59
N CYS A 15 8.41 -1.34 -11.78
CA CYS A 15 7.24 -2.05 -11.26
C CYS A 15 7.65 -3.01 -10.15
N PHE A 16 6.82 -3.09 -9.11
CA PHE A 16 7.00 -4.07 -8.05
C PHE A 16 5.66 -4.62 -7.59
N SER A 17 5.75 -5.70 -6.81
CA SER A 17 4.62 -6.35 -6.19
C SER A 17 4.78 -6.35 -4.68
N VAL A 18 3.69 -6.09 -3.98
CA VAL A 18 3.59 -6.29 -2.53
C VAL A 18 2.85 -7.59 -2.33
N THR A 19 3.44 -8.52 -1.60
CA THR A 19 2.89 -9.86 -1.41
C THR A 19 2.75 -10.17 0.07
N TRP A 20 1.55 -10.53 0.52
CA TRP A 20 1.30 -11.10 1.84
C TRP A 20 1.23 -12.62 1.72
N CYS A 21 2.06 -13.36 2.46
CA CYS A 21 2.34 -14.80 2.24
C CYS A 21 1.69 -15.79 3.22
N THR A 22 0.68 -15.36 3.98
CA THR A 22 -0.05 -16.18 4.96
C THR A 22 -1.53 -15.89 4.83
N GLU A 23 -2.42 -16.85 5.07
CA GLU A 23 -3.86 -16.60 5.19
C GLU A 23 -4.11 -15.60 6.32
N PRO A 24 -4.41 -14.32 6.01
CA PRO A 24 -4.64 -13.31 7.03
C PRO A 24 -6.09 -13.47 7.52
N PRO A 25 -6.39 -13.19 8.79
CA PRO A 25 -7.78 -12.96 9.16
C PRO A 25 -8.30 -11.76 8.34
N ASN A 26 -9.57 -11.81 7.90
CA ASN A 26 -10.09 -10.89 6.87
C ASN A 26 -9.96 -9.41 7.26
N ASP A 27 -9.98 -9.09 8.56
CA ASP A 27 -9.80 -7.76 9.13
C ASP A 27 -8.38 -7.20 8.89
N GLU A 28 -7.34 -8.02 9.06
CA GLU A 28 -5.95 -7.62 8.78
C GLU A 28 -5.73 -7.25 7.30
N VAL A 29 -6.45 -7.91 6.37
CA VAL A 29 -6.36 -7.61 4.92
C VAL A 29 -6.91 -6.22 4.60
N ASP A 30 -8.06 -5.88 5.19
CA ASP A 30 -8.71 -4.60 4.93
C ASP A 30 -7.90 -3.43 5.51
N GLU A 31 -7.30 -3.61 6.69
CA GLU A 31 -6.39 -2.62 7.28
C GLU A 31 -5.13 -2.41 6.42
N PHE A 32 -4.54 -3.51 5.96
CA PHE A 32 -3.38 -3.42 5.09
C PHE A 32 -3.71 -2.81 3.72
N LYS A 33 -4.88 -3.11 3.17
CA LYS A 33 -5.38 -2.46 1.94
C LYS A 33 -5.48 -0.95 2.13
N LYS A 34 -6.01 -0.47 3.27
CA LYS A 34 -6.08 0.96 3.58
C LYS A 34 -4.69 1.60 3.65
N LEU A 35 -3.72 0.90 4.25
CA LEU A 35 -2.34 1.35 4.36
C LEU A 35 -1.65 1.49 3.00
N ILE A 36 -1.75 0.47 2.13
CA ILE A 36 -1.20 0.51 0.77
C ILE A 36 -1.86 1.61 -0.06
N ASN A 37 -3.18 1.76 0.05
CA ASN A 37 -3.91 2.83 -0.63
C ASN A 37 -3.48 4.22 -0.13
N GLY A 38 -3.28 4.40 1.18
CA GLY A 38 -2.80 5.64 1.76
C GLY A 38 -1.41 6.02 1.23
N TRP A 39 -0.48 5.07 1.25
CA TRP A 39 0.85 5.25 0.65
C TRP A 39 0.78 5.62 -0.84
N PHE A 40 -0.09 4.95 -1.61
CA PHE A 40 -0.26 5.25 -3.04
C PHE A 40 -0.83 6.65 -3.28
N LEU A 41 -1.85 7.06 -2.52
CA LEU A 41 -2.43 8.41 -2.63
C LEU A 41 -1.39 9.50 -2.32
N VAL A 42 -0.57 9.28 -1.29
CA VAL A 42 0.57 10.15 -0.95
C VAL A 42 1.53 10.25 -2.14
N GLY A 43 1.91 9.12 -2.74
CA GLY A 43 2.79 9.09 -3.92
C GLY A 43 2.20 9.72 -5.19
N MET A 44 0.89 9.58 -5.43
CA MET A 44 0.18 10.23 -6.54
C MET A 44 0.32 11.76 -6.52
N HIS A 45 0.47 12.35 -5.34
CA HIS A 45 0.66 13.79 -5.15
C HIS A 45 2.13 14.25 -5.29
N GLY A 46 3.03 13.40 -5.77
CA GLY A 46 4.40 13.78 -6.10
C GLY A 46 5.40 13.67 -4.93
N LEU A 47 5.00 13.05 -3.82
CA LEU A 47 5.79 13.05 -2.58
C LEU A 47 7.05 12.17 -2.63
N PHE A 48 7.23 11.37 -3.68
CA PHE A 48 8.43 10.57 -3.93
C PHE A 48 9.21 11.10 -5.15
N GLY A 49 9.30 12.41 -5.33
CA GLY A 49 10.01 13.02 -6.47
C GLY A 49 9.34 12.86 -7.84
N GLY A 50 8.14 12.28 -7.92
CA GLY A 50 7.38 12.08 -9.14
C GLY A 50 6.03 11.41 -8.89
N HIS A 51 5.28 11.11 -9.96
CA HIS A 51 3.93 10.54 -9.85
C HIS A 51 3.93 9.03 -10.06
N LEU A 52 3.27 8.33 -9.14
CA LEU A 52 2.83 6.95 -9.35
C LEU A 52 1.82 6.90 -10.50
N HIS A 53 1.80 5.80 -11.25
CA HIS A 53 0.84 5.61 -12.33
C HIS A 53 -0.34 4.77 -11.92
N TYR A 54 -0.08 3.68 -11.19
CA TYR A 54 -1.10 2.66 -11.01
C TYR A 54 -0.84 1.77 -9.79
N LEU A 55 -1.94 1.41 -9.12
CA LEU A 55 -2.02 0.39 -8.08
C LEU A 55 -3.18 -0.55 -8.43
N ASP A 56 -2.87 -1.83 -8.61
CA ASP A 56 -3.86 -2.90 -8.78
C ASP A 56 -4.65 -3.14 -7.48
N ASP A 57 -5.93 -3.50 -7.60
CA ASP A 57 -6.65 -4.13 -6.49
C ASP A 57 -5.96 -5.45 -6.07
N PRO A 58 -6.02 -5.83 -4.78
CA PRO A 58 -5.41 -7.07 -4.31
C PRO A 58 -5.97 -8.28 -5.02
N LYS A 59 -5.08 -9.11 -5.57
CA LYS A 59 -5.40 -10.42 -6.13
C LYS A 59 -5.11 -11.48 -5.07
N MET A 60 -6.10 -12.31 -4.77
CA MET A 60 -5.96 -13.44 -3.85
C MET A 60 -5.71 -14.72 -4.65
N ASP A 61 -4.61 -15.41 -4.35
CA ASP A 61 -4.28 -16.73 -4.87
C ASP A 61 -3.96 -17.67 -3.71
N GLY A 62 -4.96 -18.44 -3.28
CA GLY A 62 -4.89 -19.28 -2.09
C GLY A 62 -4.61 -18.45 -0.82
N MET A 63 -3.43 -18.65 -0.23
CA MET A 63 -2.99 -17.95 0.99
C MET A 63 -2.18 -16.68 0.70
N VAL A 64 -2.13 -16.26 -0.57
CA VAL A 64 -1.30 -15.14 -1.01
C VAL A 64 -2.20 -13.99 -1.46
N THR A 65 -2.00 -12.81 -0.87
CA THR A 65 -2.61 -11.57 -1.37
C THR A 65 -1.54 -10.71 -2.03
N ARG A 66 -1.75 -10.30 -3.27
CA ARG A 66 -0.76 -9.55 -4.07
C ARG A 66 -1.33 -8.26 -4.62
N TRP A 67 -0.57 -7.18 -4.45
CA TRP A 67 -0.75 -5.90 -5.15
C TRP A 67 0.35 -5.72 -6.19
N SER A 68 0.03 -5.06 -7.30
CA SER A 68 1.01 -4.64 -8.31
C SER A 68 1.04 -3.11 -8.33
N VAL A 69 2.24 -2.54 -8.39
CA VAL A 69 2.45 -1.09 -8.44
C VAL A 69 3.26 -0.72 -9.67
N ASP A 70 2.80 0.29 -10.40
CA ASP A 70 3.55 1.01 -11.42
C ASP A 70 3.95 2.39 -10.87
N MET A 71 5.26 2.57 -10.70
CA MET A 71 5.85 3.76 -10.11
C MET A 71 5.85 4.99 -11.02
N GLY A 72 5.63 4.80 -12.32
CA GLY A 72 5.61 5.88 -13.29
C GLY A 72 6.90 6.69 -13.32
N SER A 73 6.86 7.90 -12.77
CA SER A 73 8.01 8.81 -12.69
C SER A 73 8.52 9.05 -11.28
N ALA A 74 7.92 8.39 -10.28
CA ALA A 74 8.37 8.48 -8.90
C ALA A 74 9.79 7.91 -8.73
N ASP A 75 10.53 8.46 -7.78
CA ASP A 75 11.77 7.89 -7.29
C ASP A 75 11.48 6.53 -6.66
N TYR A 76 11.99 5.49 -7.32
CA TYR A 76 11.75 4.11 -6.95
C TYR A 76 12.26 3.82 -5.53
N ASP A 77 13.48 4.25 -5.23
CA ASP A 77 14.15 3.93 -3.97
C ASP A 77 13.44 4.64 -2.82
N GLU A 78 13.12 5.93 -2.98
CA GLU A 78 12.42 6.71 -1.94
C GLU A 78 11.04 6.11 -1.62
N ALA A 79 10.24 5.79 -2.63
CA ALA A 79 8.90 5.28 -2.40
C ALA A 79 8.91 3.86 -1.81
N VAL A 80 9.84 3.01 -2.24
CA VAL A 80 9.99 1.65 -1.71
C VAL A 80 10.50 1.67 -0.28
N GLU A 81 11.45 2.54 0.08
CA GLU A 81 11.91 2.70 1.47
C GLU A 81 10.79 3.26 2.37
N ALA A 82 10.00 4.22 1.89
CA ALA A 82 8.82 4.70 2.60
C ALA A 82 7.81 3.56 2.83
N LEU A 83 7.56 2.73 1.81
CA LEU A 83 6.67 1.59 1.92
C LEU A 83 7.19 0.54 2.91
N LYS A 84 8.48 0.21 2.86
CA LYS A 84 9.11 -0.71 3.83
C LYS A 84 8.94 -0.22 5.25
N THR A 85 9.20 1.05 5.51
CA THR A 85 9.04 1.67 6.84
C THR A 85 7.61 1.49 7.35
N ILE A 86 6.61 1.79 6.51
CA ILE A 86 5.20 1.66 6.89
C ILE A 86 4.80 0.18 7.12
N ILE A 87 5.35 -0.75 6.32
CA ILE A 87 5.12 -2.20 6.50
C ILE A 87 5.79 -2.72 7.78
N GLU A 88 6.99 -2.25 8.11
CA GLU A 88 7.68 -2.59 9.36
C GLU A 88 6.90 -2.10 10.57
N ASP A 89 6.41 -0.85 10.54
CA ASP A 89 5.54 -0.30 11.58
C ASP A 89 4.24 -1.12 11.70
N PHE A 90 3.60 -1.48 10.59
CA PHE A 90 2.40 -2.33 10.59
C PHE A 90 2.67 -3.73 11.20
N ASN A 91 3.83 -4.33 10.94
CA ASN A 91 4.18 -5.66 11.46
C ASN A 91 4.62 -5.65 12.94
N THR A 92 5.11 -4.52 13.45
CA THR A 92 5.61 -4.38 14.83
C THR A 92 4.61 -3.72 15.76
N SER A 93 3.60 -3.06 15.20
CA SER A 93 2.44 -2.59 15.94
C SER A 93 1.63 -3.81 16.40
N ASP A 94 1.85 -4.26 17.64
CA ASP A 94 0.84 -5.00 18.39
C ASP A 94 -0.37 -4.07 18.50
N ALA A 95 -1.23 -4.06 17.47
CA ALA A 95 -2.45 -3.25 17.33
C ALA A 95 -2.44 -2.04 18.28
N VAL A 96 -1.61 -1.03 17.99
CA VAL A 96 -1.69 0.22 18.73
C VAL A 96 -3.15 0.67 18.59
N ASP A 97 -3.88 0.64 19.69
CA ASP A 97 -5.20 1.21 19.83
C ASP A 97 -5.03 2.71 19.57
N VAL A 98 -5.03 3.10 18.29
CA VAL A 98 -4.82 4.48 17.86
C VAL A 98 -6.09 5.20 18.28
N PRO A 99 -6.09 5.98 19.38
CA PRO A 99 -7.31 6.60 19.87
C PRO A 99 -7.58 7.78 18.93
N GLY A 100 -8.45 7.56 17.94
CA GLY A 100 -8.92 8.65 17.10
C GLY A 100 -8.75 8.50 15.58
N TRP A 101 -8.81 7.29 15.02
CA TRP A 101 -9.36 7.21 13.66
C TRP A 101 -10.83 7.62 13.74
N VAL A 102 -11.08 8.89 13.43
CA VAL A 102 -12.44 9.40 13.25
C VAL A 102 -12.97 8.71 12.01
N GLU A 103 -13.98 7.86 12.16
CA GLU A 103 -14.83 7.48 11.03
C GLU A 103 -15.41 8.76 10.44
N ILE A 104 -14.92 9.14 9.26
CA ILE A 104 -15.55 10.22 8.49
C ILE A 104 -16.82 9.63 7.90
N GLU A 105 -17.90 9.64 8.68
CA GLU A 105 -19.24 9.37 8.22
C GLU A 105 -19.65 10.51 7.27
N SER A 106 -19.39 10.32 5.98
CA SER A 106 -19.78 11.20 4.86
C SER A 106 -19.08 12.56 4.79
N LEU A 107 -18.17 12.70 3.82
CA LEU A 107 -17.73 13.99 3.31
C LEU A 107 -18.83 14.53 2.38
N GLN A 108 -19.67 15.45 2.85
CA GLN A 108 -20.56 16.19 1.94
C GLN A 108 -19.73 17.21 1.16
N ILE A 109 -19.35 16.85 -0.07
CA ILE A 109 -18.77 17.79 -1.03
C ILE A 109 -19.92 18.68 -1.50
N GLY A 110 -19.95 19.93 -1.04
CA GLY A 110 -20.86 20.94 -1.57
C GLY A 110 -20.48 21.27 -3.01
N GLU A 111 -21.42 21.10 -3.93
CA GLU A 111 -21.33 21.62 -5.29
C GLU A 111 -21.57 23.14 -5.23
N GLU A 112 -20.60 23.94 -5.69
CA GLU A 112 -20.82 25.33 -6.14
C GLU A 112 -20.64 25.43 -7.66
#